data_AF-A0A913Z6G5-F1
#
_entry.id   AF-A0A913Z6G5-F1
#
_cell.length_a   1.000
_cell.length_b   1.000
_cell.length_c   1.000
_cell.angle_alpha   90.00
_cell.angle_beta   90.00
_cell.angle_gamma   90.00
#
_symmetry.space_group_name_H-M   'P 1'
#
loop_
_entity.id
_entity.type
_entity.pdbx_description
1 polymer ?
#
loop_
_entity_poly.entity_id
_entity_poly.type
_entity_poly.pdbx_seq_one_letter_code
_entity_poly.pdbx_strand_id
1 'polypeptide(L)'
;MPSHMWQGDDPPHSIQDVYDYIDRELKTLKVRLINKIEKLFYGGIEPIQFLIHVEEIFKTKHRVKRIKNLVPRVASWADVDLFARTSNEVRRPGGVRDAGFSKDLNTFMHAFQRAVKALSDLLEDVRDLYTIVQSFCRNYQSLEGEFDLKWARATNLELKNNLQGTAVLLNESQTGVNQKLFSSDKFSLEVAETCDTKRYPVLRLMPDLFQKFHFVLHLLGKWRANDQIYMEDIQFKLIKTKRLQRLKQEEYNTLELEHGNILSNIVEKRVRVRAREIRERIKQLDAEINKLHLLKKNMVAEKTQTEQDVLERKRVMFLNKNTTDISKDIENILGLKKDVEILGKKLKSLNKSIKLNDHDLQTRVKEKQDLGQDYNEMRSATSRSNQLAFERTELSKEISIINEKIQELETIFYRKTDKHKLAQAFDEVQKSLEESQ
;
A
#
# COMPACT_ATOMS: atom_id res chain seq x y z
N MET A 1 -20.58 37.81 20.76
CA MET A 1 -19.15 37.58 21.09
C MET A 1 -18.44 37.43 19.77
N PRO A 2 -17.22 37.96 19.59
CA PRO A 2 -16.51 37.81 18.31
C PRO A 2 -16.33 36.32 18.04
N SER A 3 -16.72 35.90 16.83
CA SER A 3 -16.71 34.51 16.38
C SER A 3 -15.30 33.93 16.54
N HIS A 4 -15.24 32.71 17.09
CA HIS A 4 -14.02 31.90 17.13
C HIS A 4 -13.71 31.37 15.72
N MET A 5 -13.51 32.27 14.77
CA MET A 5 -12.88 31.93 13.51
C MET A 5 -11.47 31.45 13.85
N TRP A 6 -11.05 30.41 13.13
CA TRP A 6 -9.67 29.96 12.96
C TRP A 6 -8.62 31.03 13.28
N GLN A 7 -7.49 30.68 13.90
CA GLN A 7 -6.42 31.58 14.40
C GLN A 7 -6.06 32.81 13.50
N GLY A 8 -6.91 33.82 13.48
CA GLY A 8 -6.72 35.05 12.68
C GLY A 8 -7.15 34.94 11.21
N ASP A 9 -6.76 35.95 10.44
CA ASP A 9 -7.09 36.10 9.02
C ASP A 9 -6.17 35.27 8.09
N ASP A 10 -5.20 34.54 8.66
CA ASP A 10 -4.15 33.85 7.90
C ASP A 10 -4.42 32.35 7.72
N PRO A 11 -4.15 31.79 6.53
CA PRO A 11 -4.28 30.36 6.27
C PRO A 11 -3.22 29.53 7.03
N PRO A 12 -3.52 28.26 7.36
CA PRO A 12 -2.56 27.37 8.02
C PRO A 12 -1.23 27.28 7.27
N HIS A 13 -0.12 27.31 7.99
CA HIS A 13 1.20 27.07 7.40
C HIS A 13 1.47 25.59 7.20
N SER A 14 0.88 24.74 8.05
CA SER A 14 0.98 23.29 7.97
C SER A 14 -0.33 22.61 8.39
N ILE A 15 -0.49 21.34 8.00
CA ILE A 15 -1.58 20.50 8.51
C ILE A 15 -1.47 20.25 10.03
N GLN A 16 -0.25 20.34 10.59
CA GLN A 16 -0.05 20.20 12.03
C GLN A 16 -0.68 21.36 12.79
N ASP A 17 -0.62 22.58 12.25
CA ASP A 17 -1.27 23.76 12.85
C ASP A 17 -2.79 23.54 12.96
N VAL A 18 -3.38 22.90 11.94
CA VAL A 18 -4.80 22.50 11.93
C VAL A 18 -5.10 21.48 13.01
N TYR A 19 -4.27 20.45 13.11
CA TYR A 19 -4.43 19.39 14.10
C TYR A 19 -4.32 19.91 15.54
N ASP A 20 -3.38 20.81 15.79
CA ASP A 20 -3.17 21.46 17.09
C ASP A 20 -4.32 22.41 17.44
N TYR A 21 -4.81 23.15 16.44
CA TYR A 21 -6.01 23.98 16.58
C TYR A 21 -7.22 23.13 17.00
N ILE A 22 -7.50 22.06 16.25
CA ILE A 22 -8.65 21.17 16.52
C ILE A 22 -8.56 20.60 17.94
N ASP A 23 -7.39 20.12 18.36
CA ASP A 23 -7.23 19.54 19.69
C ASP A 23 -7.43 20.56 20.81
N ARG A 24 -6.90 21.77 20.64
CA ARG A 24 -7.10 22.86 21.59
C ARG A 24 -8.59 23.21 21.70
N GLU A 25 -9.28 23.37 20.58
CA GLU A 25 -10.72 23.68 20.58
C GLU A 25 -11.54 22.54 21.17
N LEU A 26 -11.26 21.28 20.81
CA LEU A 26 -11.92 20.12 21.42
C LEU A 26 -11.74 20.10 22.94
N LYS A 27 -10.54 20.39 23.44
CA LYS A 27 -10.27 20.47 24.87
C LYS A 27 -11.08 21.61 25.51
N THR A 28 -11.10 22.79 24.89
CA THR A 28 -11.87 23.94 25.36
C THR A 28 -13.38 23.64 25.42
N LEU A 29 -13.94 23.05 24.36
CA LEU A 29 -15.37 22.71 24.27
C LEU A 29 -15.74 21.61 25.27
N LYS A 30 -14.90 20.58 25.45
CA LYS A 30 -15.11 19.53 26.48
C LYS A 30 -15.11 20.12 27.89
N VAL A 31 -14.15 20.99 28.20
CA VAL A 31 -14.07 21.66 29.50
C VAL A 31 -15.28 22.56 29.72
N ARG A 32 -15.72 23.31 28.70
CA ARG A 32 -16.92 24.15 28.77
C ARG A 32 -18.17 23.31 29.03
N LEU A 33 -18.38 22.22 28.28
CA LEU A 33 -19.50 21.31 28.47
C LEU A 33 -19.58 20.79 29.92
N ILE A 34 -18.50 20.17 30.41
CA ILE A 34 -18.48 19.53 31.73
C ILE A 34 -18.55 20.58 32.85
N ASN A 35 -17.65 21.55 32.85
CA ASN A 35 -17.44 22.42 34.02
C ASN A 35 -18.36 23.64 34.04
N LYS A 36 -18.78 24.13 32.87
CA LYS A 36 -19.58 25.37 32.78
C LYS A 36 -21.04 25.11 32.48
N ILE A 37 -21.41 24.00 31.84
CA ILE A 37 -22.80 23.75 31.48
C ILE A 37 -23.38 22.66 32.38
N GLU A 38 -22.82 21.45 32.33
CA GLU A 38 -23.32 20.30 33.05
C GLU A 38 -23.25 20.49 34.57
N LYS A 39 -22.07 20.84 35.10
CA LYS A 39 -21.90 21.09 36.54
C LYS A 39 -22.79 22.23 37.07
N LEU A 40 -23.01 23.27 36.27
CA LEU A 40 -23.89 24.39 36.66
C LEU A 40 -25.38 24.00 36.60
N PHE A 41 -25.75 23.07 35.72
CA PHE A 41 -27.11 22.56 35.64
C PHE A 41 -27.45 21.70 36.86
N TYR A 42 -26.61 20.73 37.21
CA TYR A 42 -26.84 19.85 38.36
C TYR A 42 -26.46 20.46 39.72
N GLY A 43 -25.78 21.61 39.73
CA GLY A 43 -25.39 22.29 40.98
C GLY A 43 -24.42 21.49 41.85
N GLY A 44 -23.65 20.57 41.25
CA GLY A 44 -22.75 19.66 41.97
C GLY A 44 -23.42 18.47 42.65
N ILE A 45 -24.72 18.28 42.44
CA ILE A 45 -25.46 17.07 42.85
C ILE A 45 -25.26 15.98 41.79
N GLU A 46 -25.29 14.72 42.20
CA GLU A 46 -25.29 13.60 41.28
C GLU A 46 -26.51 13.70 40.32
N PRO A 47 -26.31 13.57 38.99
CA PRO A 47 -27.35 13.83 38.01
C PRO A 47 -28.67 13.10 38.25
N ILE A 48 -28.64 11.81 38.58
CA ILE A 48 -29.86 11.01 38.78
C ILE A 48 -30.58 11.47 40.05
N GLN A 49 -29.87 11.68 41.17
CA GLN A 49 -30.45 12.22 42.40
C GLN A 49 -31.10 13.59 42.18
N PHE A 50 -30.45 14.47 41.40
CA PHE A 50 -31.02 15.76 41.04
C PHE A 50 -32.34 15.61 40.28
N LEU A 51 -32.39 14.71 39.28
CA LEU A 51 -33.59 14.49 38.47
C LEU A 51 -34.73 13.84 39.27
N ILE A 52 -34.43 12.88 40.15
CA ILE A 52 -35.41 12.30 41.09
C ILE A 52 -36.01 13.38 41.98
N HIS A 53 -35.17 14.29 42.50
CA HIS A 53 -35.65 15.39 43.33
C HIS A 53 -36.62 16.31 42.58
N VAL A 54 -36.30 16.67 41.33
CA VAL A 54 -37.19 17.46 40.46
C VAL A 54 -38.47 16.69 40.12
N GLU A 55 -38.37 15.38 39.89
CA GLU A 55 -39.53 14.52 39.63
C GLU A 55 -40.49 14.49 40.84
N GLU A 56 -39.98 14.37 42.06
CA GLU A 56 -40.80 14.37 43.28
C GLU A 56 -41.53 15.71 43.50
N ILE A 57 -40.88 16.83 43.13
CA ILE A 57 -41.51 18.16 43.07
C ILE A 57 -42.70 18.15 42.10
N PHE A 58 -42.51 17.61 40.89
CA PHE A 58 -43.59 17.47 39.91
C PHE A 58 -44.71 16.56 40.41
N LYS A 59 -44.40 15.34 40.87
CA LYS A 59 -45.38 14.38 41.38
C LYS A 59 -46.23 14.97 42.50
N THR A 60 -45.61 15.65 43.46
CA THR A 60 -46.30 16.17 44.65
C THR A 60 -47.36 17.21 44.27
N LYS A 61 -47.03 18.19 43.42
CA LYS A 61 -48.01 19.23 43.03
C LYS A 61 -48.98 18.76 41.95
N HIS A 62 -48.57 17.86 41.07
CA HIS A 62 -49.45 17.34 40.03
C HIS A 62 -50.61 16.50 40.59
N ARG A 63 -50.58 16.08 41.86
CA ARG A 63 -51.74 15.51 42.57
C ARG A 63 -52.90 16.51 42.72
N VAL A 64 -52.64 17.81 42.60
CA VAL A 64 -53.67 18.84 42.58
C VAL A 64 -54.51 18.71 41.31
N LYS A 65 -55.83 18.51 41.47
CA LYS A 65 -56.78 18.34 40.35
C LYS A 65 -56.68 19.44 39.29
N ARG A 66 -56.56 20.71 39.71
CA ARG A 66 -56.42 21.86 38.79
C ARG A 66 -55.13 21.77 37.96
N ILE A 67 -54.00 21.45 38.57
CA ILE A 67 -52.72 21.30 37.87
C ILE A 67 -52.78 20.10 36.92
N LYS A 68 -53.31 18.95 37.39
CA LYS A 68 -53.46 17.75 36.55
C LYS A 68 -54.31 17.98 35.31
N ASN A 69 -55.35 18.79 35.41
CA ASN A 69 -56.24 19.08 34.29
C ASN A 69 -55.63 20.08 33.30
N LEU A 70 -54.84 21.05 33.79
CA LEU A 70 -54.21 22.08 32.95
C LEU A 70 -52.91 21.61 32.30
N VAL A 71 -52.10 20.84 33.04
CA VAL A 71 -50.82 20.30 32.60
C VAL A 71 -50.82 18.80 32.89
N PRO A 72 -51.38 17.97 31.98
CA PRO A 72 -51.45 16.52 32.18
C PRO A 72 -50.10 15.82 32.03
N ARG A 73 -49.16 16.49 31.34
CA ARG A 73 -47.83 16.00 30.98
C ARG A 73 -46.87 17.19 30.89
N VAL A 74 -45.63 17.03 31.36
CA VAL A 74 -44.60 18.07 31.25
C VAL A 74 -43.58 17.65 30.20
N ALA A 75 -43.87 17.98 28.94
CA ALA A 75 -43.12 17.51 27.78
C ALA A 75 -42.17 18.57 27.19
N SER A 76 -42.26 19.82 27.66
CA SER A 76 -41.51 20.96 27.13
C SER A 76 -41.18 21.97 28.21
N TRP A 77 -40.32 22.93 27.87
CA TRP A 77 -40.07 24.11 28.70
C TRP A 77 -41.35 24.93 28.94
N ALA A 78 -42.19 25.12 27.92
CA ALA A 78 -43.45 25.84 28.09
C ALA A 78 -44.36 25.15 29.12
N ASP A 79 -44.37 23.81 29.14
CA ASP A 79 -45.10 23.06 30.16
C ASP A 79 -44.51 23.22 31.55
N VAL A 80 -43.18 23.28 31.69
CA VAL A 80 -42.51 23.54 32.98
C VAL A 80 -42.89 24.92 33.51
N ASP A 81 -42.88 25.94 32.64
CA ASP A 81 -43.25 27.31 33.00
C ASP A 81 -44.74 27.44 33.34
N LEU A 82 -45.62 26.80 32.57
CA LEU A 82 -47.05 26.72 32.88
C LEU A 82 -47.30 25.97 34.19
N PHE A 83 -46.59 24.86 34.42
CA PHE A 83 -46.67 24.08 35.66
C PHE A 83 -46.24 24.91 36.87
N ALA A 84 -45.16 25.68 36.76
CA ALA A 84 -44.66 26.54 37.81
C ALA A 84 -45.61 27.70 38.13
N ARG A 85 -46.12 28.41 37.11
CA ARG A 85 -47.12 29.47 37.27
C ARG A 85 -48.38 28.94 37.94
N THR A 86 -48.92 27.83 37.44
CA THR A 86 -50.12 27.19 38.02
C THR A 86 -49.87 26.75 39.47
N SER A 87 -48.68 26.21 39.77
CA SER A 87 -48.30 25.83 41.14
C SER A 87 -48.21 27.01 42.10
N ASN A 88 -47.78 28.18 41.62
CA ASN A 88 -47.73 29.41 42.41
C ASN A 88 -49.12 30.05 42.60
N GLU A 89 -50.03 29.87 41.66
CA GLU A 89 -51.41 30.41 41.70
C GLU A 89 -52.38 29.55 42.54
N VAL A 90 -52.18 28.24 42.58
CA VAL A 90 -52.98 27.33 43.41
C VAL A 90 -52.61 27.54 44.89
N ARG A 91 -53.29 28.49 45.54
CA ARG A 91 -53.27 28.66 47.00
C ARG A 91 -53.67 27.35 47.67
N ARG A 92 -52.92 26.92 48.70
CA ARG A 92 -53.49 25.97 49.69
C ARG A 92 -54.66 26.69 50.39
N PRO A 93 -55.82 26.04 50.60
CA PRO A 93 -56.80 26.56 51.55
C PRO A 93 -56.11 26.60 52.93
N GLY A 94 -55.80 27.80 53.43
CA GLY A 94 -54.99 28.00 54.65
C GLY A 94 -53.79 28.94 54.54
N GLY A 95 -53.51 29.57 53.40
CA GLY A 95 -52.73 30.82 53.35
C GLY A 95 -51.21 30.77 53.60
N VAL A 96 -50.59 29.62 53.86
CA VAL A 96 -49.12 29.55 54.00
C VAL A 96 -48.48 29.25 52.63
N ARG A 97 -47.72 30.23 52.11
CA ARG A 97 -46.83 30.04 50.95
C ARG A 97 -45.74 29.05 51.35
N ASP A 98 -45.61 27.97 50.59
CA ASP A 98 -44.52 27.00 50.74
C ASP A 98 -43.24 27.60 50.10
N ALA A 99 -42.58 28.52 50.81
CA ALA A 99 -41.51 29.35 50.26
C ALA A 99 -40.30 28.54 49.76
N GLY A 100 -40.01 27.38 50.36
CA GLY A 100 -38.93 26.49 49.92
C GLY A 100 -39.21 25.85 48.56
N PHE A 101 -40.45 25.39 48.33
CA PHE A 101 -40.84 24.75 47.06
C PHE A 101 -40.74 25.68 45.85
N SER A 102 -41.21 26.92 45.99
CA SER A 102 -41.13 27.91 44.90
C SER A 102 -39.67 28.19 44.54
N LYS A 103 -38.77 28.15 45.53
CA LYS A 103 -37.33 28.33 45.31
C LYS A 103 -36.72 27.18 44.52
N ASP A 104 -37.04 25.93 44.83
CA ASP A 104 -36.43 24.76 44.17
C ASP A 104 -36.88 24.63 42.71
N LEU A 105 -38.19 24.81 42.44
CA LEU A 105 -38.72 24.78 41.07
C LEU A 105 -38.19 25.95 40.23
N ASN A 106 -38.11 27.16 40.80
CA ASN A 106 -37.50 28.31 40.11
C ASN A 106 -36.00 28.08 39.87
N THR A 107 -35.30 27.42 40.80
CA THR A 107 -33.87 27.08 40.63
C THR A 107 -33.67 26.10 39.47
N PHE A 108 -34.48 25.05 39.38
CA PHE A 108 -34.48 24.13 38.24
C PHE A 108 -34.78 24.87 36.93
N MET A 109 -35.80 25.73 36.93
CA MET A 109 -36.18 26.53 35.77
C MET A 109 -35.04 27.43 35.26
N HIS A 110 -34.40 28.18 36.15
CA HIS A 110 -33.26 29.02 35.79
C HIS A 110 -32.02 28.22 35.38
N ALA A 111 -31.78 27.06 35.99
CA ALA A 111 -30.71 26.15 35.57
C ALA A 111 -30.97 25.62 34.14
N PHE A 112 -32.20 25.18 33.87
CA PHE A 112 -32.61 24.66 32.58
C PHE A 112 -32.49 25.71 31.46
N GLN A 113 -33.04 26.91 31.62
CA GLN A 113 -32.94 27.98 30.62
C GLN A 113 -31.49 28.35 30.31
N ARG A 114 -30.66 28.48 31.35
CA ARG A 114 -29.23 28.78 31.18
C ARG A 114 -28.51 27.65 30.45
N ALA A 115 -28.82 26.40 30.77
CA ALA A 115 -28.25 25.25 30.11
C ALA A 115 -28.67 25.16 28.63
N VAL A 116 -29.95 25.31 28.28
CA VAL A 116 -30.42 25.32 26.88
C VAL A 116 -29.69 26.37 26.06
N LYS A 117 -29.60 27.60 26.59
CA LYS A 117 -28.90 28.69 25.90
C LYS A 117 -27.42 28.38 25.73
N ALA A 118 -26.74 27.96 26.79
CA ALA A 118 -25.33 27.64 26.74
C ALA A 118 -25.01 26.45 25.81
N LEU A 119 -25.91 25.46 25.71
CA LEU A 119 -25.81 24.34 24.77
C LEU A 119 -26.08 24.77 23.33
N SER A 120 -26.98 25.74 23.11
CA SER A 120 -27.21 26.31 21.78
C SER A 120 -25.96 27.05 21.29
N ASP A 121 -25.36 27.88 22.16
CA ASP A 121 -24.08 28.54 21.85
C ASP A 121 -22.96 27.51 21.60
N LEU A 122 -22.90 26.43 22.39
CA LEU A 122 -21.94 25.35 22.20
C LEU A 122 -22.17 24.60 20.88
N LEU A 123 -23.43 24.46 20.43
CA LEU A 123 -23.74 23.78 19.18
C LEU A 123 -23.14 24.50 17.98
N GLU A 124 -23.21 25.83 17.95
CA GLU A 124 -22.60 26.62 16.88
C GLU A 124 -21.07 26.47 16.90
N ASP A 125 -20.43 26.59 18.06
CA ASP A 125 -18.97 26.37 18.17
C ASP A 125 -18.55 24.95 17.71
N VAL A 126 -19.38 23.94 17.99
CA VAL A 126 -19.13 22.56 17.54
C VAL A 126 -19.35 22.39 16.04
N ARG A 127 -20.29 23.11 15.43
CA ARG A 127 -20.51 23.11 13.97
C ARG A 127 -19.37 23.78 13.23
N ASP A 128 -18.83 24.86 13.78
CA ASP A 128 -17.65 25.54 13.23
C ASP A 128 -16.46 24.57 13.22
N LEU A 129 -16.22 23.90 14.35
CA LEU A 129 -15.17 22.90 14.46
C LEU A 129 -15.41 21.68 13.55
N TYR A 130 -16.66 21.23 13.41
CA TYR A 130 -17.03 20.17 12.47
C TYR A 130 -16.70 20.57 11.03
N THR A 131 -16.99 21.80 10.63
CA THR A 131 -16.68 22.32 9.29
C THR A 131 -15.17 22.31 9.03
N ILE A 132 -14.37 22.74 10.02
CA ILE A 132 -12.91 22.70 9.95
C ILE A 132 -12.40 21.25 9.79
N VAL A 133 -12.87 20.33 10.64
CA VAL A 133 -12.52 18.90 10.55
C VAL A 133 -12.95 18.33 9.20
N GLN A 134 -14.15 18.65 8.72
CA GLN A 134 -14.67 18.17 7.46
C GLN A 134 -13.84 18.66 6.26
N SER A 135 -13.34 19.89 6.29
CA SER A 135 -12.55 20.47 5.20
C SER A 135 -11.10 19.98 5.22
N PHE A 136 -10.43 20.03 6.37
CA PHE A 136 -9.01 19.72 6.46
C PHE A 136 -8.72 18.24 6.73
N CYS A 137 -9.55 17.55 7.50
CA CYS A 137 -9.46 16.10 7.75
C CYS A 137 -10.22 15.28 6.69
N ARG A 138 -10.51 15.88 5.53
CA ARG A 138 -11.01 15.17 4.36
C ARG A 138 -9.86 14.48 3.64
N ASN A 139 -9.86 13.15 3.67
CA ASN A 139 -9.08 12.39 2.70
C ASN A 139 -9.75 12.58 1.34
N TYR A 140 -9.09 13.26 0.41
CA TYR A 140 -9.64 13.56 -0.91
C TYR A 140 -10.08 12.26 -1.59
N GLN A 141 -11.40 12.06 -1.64
CA GLN A 141 -12.10 10.85 -2.12
C GLN A 141 -11.86 10.54 -3.62
N SER A 142 -10.99 11.29 -4.30
CA SER A 142 -10.80 11.20 -5.75
C SER A 142 -9.76 10.15 -6.17
N LEU A 143 -9.10 9.48 -5.23
CA LEU A 143 -8.22 8.36 -5.55
C LEU A 143 -8.98 7.09 -5.17
N GLU A 144 -9.70 6.55 -6.15
CA GLU A 144 -10.17 5.17 -6.16
C GLU A 144 -8.95 4.25 -6.02
N GLY A 145 -8.59 3.93 -4.78
CA GLY A 145 -7.56 2.96 -4.44
C GLY A 145 -8.00 2.13 -3.25
N GLU A 146 -7.34 1.01 -3.01
CA GLU A 146 -7.61 0.01 -1.95
C GLU A 146 -7.68 0.58 -0.50
N PHE A 147 -7.37 1.86 -0.31
CA PHE A 147 -7.47 2.57 0.96
C PHE A 147 -8.91 3.05 1.19
N ASP A 148 -9.79 2.09 1.47
CA ASP A 148 -11.21 2.30 1.60
C ASP A 148 -11.56 3.29 2.75
N LEU A 149 -12.01 4.49 2.37
CA LEU A 149 -12.41 5.57 3.28
C LEU A 149 -13.82 5.37 3.87
N LYS A 150 -14.33 4.14 3.90
CA LYS A 150 -15.60 3.77 4.54
C LYS A 150 -15.75 4.33 5.94
N TRP A 151 -14.68 4.31 6.73
CA TRP A 151 -14.71 4.81 8.12
C TRP A 151 -15.01 6.31 8.17
N ALA A 152 -14.35 7.13 7.33
CA ALA A 152 -14.53 8.58 7.32
C ALA A 152 -15.94 8.97 6.85
N ARG A 153 -16.49 8.24 5.86
CA ARG A 153 -17.87 8.43 5.40
C ARG A 153 -18.89 8.07 6.49
N ALA A 154 -18.69 6.96 7.20
CA ALA A 154 -19.54 6.53 8.30
C ALA A 154 -19.51 7.54 9.45
N THR A 155 -18.32 7.97 9.89
CA THR A 155 -18.16 8.97 10.95
C THR A 155 -18.78 10.32 10.56
N ASN A 156 -18.63 10.75 9.31
CA ASN A 156 -19.23 12.00 8.83
C ASN A 156 -20.77 11.94 8.88
N LEU A 157 -21.36 10.85 8.38
CA LEU A 157 -22.81 10.66 8.41
C LEU A 157 -23.35 10.64 9.84
N GLU A 158 -22.64 9.96 10.73
CA GLU A 158 -23.00 9.87 12.15
C GLU A 158 -22.91 11.23 12.85
N LEU A 159 -21.86 12.02 12.60
CA LEU A 159 -21.73 13.39 13.12
C LEU A 159 -22.86 14.29 12.62
N LYS A 160 -23.14 14.27 11.31
CA LYS A 160 -24.21 15.07 10.71
C LYS A 160 -25.57 14.76 11.32
N ASN A 161 -25.89 13.47 11.47
CA ASN A 161 -27.15 13.03 12.08
C ASN A 161 -27.26 13.44 13.55
N ASN A 162 -26.17 13.32 14.33
CA ASN A 162 -26.17 13.72 15.73
C ASN A 162 -26.25 15.24 15.90
N LEU A 163 -25.54 16.02 15.09
CA LEU A 163 -25.63 17.49 15.10
C LEU A 163 -27.03 17.97 14.75
N GLN A 164 -27.66 17.39 13.72
CA GLN A 164 -29.03 17.71 13.34
C GLN A 164 -30.03 17.31 14.43
N GLY A 165 -29.90 16.10 14.99
CA GLY A 165 -30.77 15.64 16.08
C GLY A 165 -30.67 16.51 17.33
N THR A 166 -29.45 16.93 17.70
CA THR A 166 -29.20 17.84 18.83
C THR A 166 -29.81 19.23 18.56
N ALA A 167 -29.67 19.75 17.34
CA ALA A 167 -30.29 21.02 16.96
C ALA A 167 -31.82 20.98 17.09
N VAL A 168 -32.45 19.91 16.60
CA VAL A 168 -33.90 19.72 16.72
C VAL A 168 -34.32 19.63 18.18
N LEU A 169 -33.62 18.86 19.01
CA LEU A 169 -33.92 18.75 20.45
C LEU A 169 -33.79 20.08 21.20
N LEU A 170 -32.82 20.92 20.85
CA LEU A 170 -32.66 22.25 21.43
C LEU A 170 -33.76 23.23 20.97
N ASN A 171 -34.10 23.23 19.68
CA ASN A 171 -35.13 24.11 19.12
C ASN A 171 -36.54 23.74 19.61
N GLU A 172 -36.87 22.44 19.61
CA GLU A 172 -38.16 21.92 20.05
C GLU A 172 -38.30 21.87 21.57
N SER A 173 -37.22 22.15 22.32
CA SER A 173 -37.26 22.18 23.79
C SER A 173 -38.34 23.11 24.34
N GLN A 174 -38.72 24.16 23.59
CA GLN A 174 -39.78 25.10 23.97
C GLN A 174 -41.19 24.54 23.82
N THR A 175 -41.47 23.78 22.77
CA THR A 175 -42.83 23.42 22.34
C THR A 175 -43.18 21.96 22.58
N GLY A 176 -42.19 21.06 22.66
CA GLY A 176 -42.41 19.64 22.87
C GLY A 176 -41.18 18.81 22.51
N VAL A 177 -40.67 18.03 23.46
CA VAL A 177 -39.48 17.22 23.23
C VAL A 177 -39.79 15.97 22.39
N ASN A 178 -39.16 15.86 21.21
CA ASN A 178 -39.24 14.69 20.36
C ASN A 178 -38.39 13.52 20.91
N GLN A 179 -39.04 12.67 21.70
CA GLN A 179 -38.43 11.51 22.35
C GLN A 179 -37.82 10.48 21.37
N LYS A 180 -38.20 10.49 20.09
CA LYS A 180 -37.59 9.56 19.09
C LYS A 180 -36.13 9.88 18.81
N LEU A 181 -35.69 11.11 19.13
CA LEU A 181 -34.32 11.55 18.94
C LEU A 181 -33.43 11.25 20.14
N PHE A 182 -34.00 10.77 21.26
CA PHE A 182 -33.22 10.38 22.43
C PHE A 182 -32.26 9.24 22.11
N SER A 183 -31.08 9.31 22.70
CA SER A 183 -30.05 8.29 22.58
C SER A 183 -30.51 6.98 23.23
N SER A 184 -30.02 5.87 22.71
CA SER A 184 -30.09 4.56 23.38
C SER A 184 -28.86 4.32 24.26
N ASP A 185 -28.16 5.38 24.66
CA ASP A 185 -26.98 5.25 25.50
C ASP A 185 -27.37 4.87 26.93
N LYS A 186 -26.47 4.14 27.61
CA LYS A 186 -26.69 3.58 28.94
C LYS A 186 -27.24 4.60 29.94
N PHE A 187 -26.65 5.80 30.03
CA PHE A 187 -27.08 6.77 31.05
C PHE A 187 -28.38 7.51 30.66
N SER A 188 -28.65 7.77 29.38
CA SER A 188 -29.97 8.25 28.94
C SER A 188 -31.08 7.21 29.20
N LEU A 189 -30.78 5.92 29.05
CA LEU A 189 -31.69 4.82 29.40
C LEU A 189 -31.89 4.71 30.92
N GLU A 190 -30.83 4.83 31.71
CA GLU A 190 -30.90 4.79 33.18
C GLU A 190 -31.80 5.91 33.72
N VAL A 191 -31.72 7.12 33.15
CA VAL A 191 -32.66 8.22 33.47
C VAL A 191 -34.09 7.87 33.08
N ALA A 192 -34.29 7.20 31.94
CA ALA A 192 -35.60 6.76 31.48
C ALA A 192 -36.24 5.69 32.36
N GLU A 193 -35.42 4.84 33.00
CA GLU A 193 -35.84 3.80 33.94
C GLU A 193 -36.10 4.37 35.34
N THR A 194 -35.30 5.34 35.76
CA THR A 194 -35.34 5.89 37.13
C THR A 194 -36.39 6.98 37.30
N CYS A 195 -36.65 7.79 36.27
CA CYS A 195 -37.67 8.83 36.27
C CYS A 195 -38.86 8.44 35.39
N ASP A 196 -40.08 8.88 35.70
CA ASP A 196 -41.26 8.73 34.84
C ASP A 196 -41.17 9.63 33.60
N THR A 197 -40.28 9.26 32.67
CA THR A 197 -40.04 9.99 31.42
C THR A 197 -41.20 9.86 30.42
N LYS A 198 -42.17 8.97 30.66
CA LYS A 198 -43.43 8.95 29.90
C LYS A 198 -44.26 10.18 30.25
N ARG A 199 -44.38 10.50 31.54
CA ARG A 199 -45.13 11.66 32.04
C ARG A 199 -44.33 12.96 32.05
N TYR A 200 -43.03 12.87 32.28
CA TYR A 200 -42.11 14.02 32.34
C TYR A 200 -40.91 13.87 31.38
N PRO A 201 -41.13 13.83 30.05
CA PRO A 201 -40.04 13.70 29.07
C PRO A 201 -38.94 14.74 29.21
N VAL A 202 -39.28 15.94 29.69
CA VAL A 202 -38.33 17.06 29.85
C VAL A 202 -37.16 16.73 30.79
N LEU A 203 -37.35 15.80 31.74
CA LEU A 203 -36.29 15.38 32.67
C LEU A 203 -35.17 14.62 31.98
N ARG A 204 -35.45 13.96 30.86
CA ARG A 204 -34.45 13.22 30.07
C ARG A 204 -33.68 14.12 29.10
N LEU A 205 -34.21 15.29 28.77
CA LEU A 205 -33.65 16.14 27.71
C LEU A 205 -32.20 16.56 27.99
N MET A 206 -31.91 17.10 29.17
CA MET A 206 -30.57 17.60 29.51
C MET A 206 -29.52 16.48 29.59
N PRO A 207 -29.75 15.36 30.30
CA PRO A 207 -28.90 14.18 30.24
C PRO A 207 -28.58 13.74 28.81
N ASP A 208 -29.60 13.65 27.96
CA ASP A 208 -29.45 13.18 26.59
C ASP A 208 -28.65 14.14 25.72
N LEU A 209 -28.88 15.45 25.86
CA LEU A 209 -28.12 16.49 25.17
C LEU A 209 -26.65 16.45 25.59
N PHE A 210 -26.33 16.40 26.89
CA PHE A 210 -24.93 16.32 27.36
C PHE A 210 -24.21 15.13 26.74
N GLN A 211 -24.86 13.97 26.72
CA GLN A 211 -24.30 12.77 26.08
C GLN A 211 -24.08 12.95 24.58
N LYS A 212 -25.04 13.52 23.85
CA LYS A 212 -24.88 13.76 22.40
C LYS A 212 -23.71 14.70 22.13
N PHE A 213 -23.54 15.76 22.93
CA PHE A 213 -22.37 16.64 22.83
C PHE A 213 -21.07 15.91 23.14
N HIS A 214 -21.02 15.10 24.21
CA HIS A 214 -19.86 14.26 24.51
C HIS A 214 -19.50 13.35 23.36
N PHE A 215 -20.50 12.70 22.76
CA PHE A 215 -20.33 11.79 21.65
C PHE A 215 -19.82 12.50 20.39
N VAL A 216 -20.42 13.64 20.03
CA VAL A 216 -19.99 14.45 18.89
C VAL A 216 -18.54 14.93 19.08
N LEU A 217 -18.20 15.49 20.25
CA LEU A 217 -16.83 15.93 20.56
C LEU A 217 -15.82 14.77 20.58
N HIS A 218 -16.26 13.56 20.97
CA HIS A 218 -15.44 12.36 20.89
C HIS A 218 -15.19 11.96 19.43
N LEU A 219 -16.24 11.90 18.61
CA LEU A 219 -16.16 11.54 17.19
C LEU A 219 -15.30 12.53 16.39
N LEU A 220 -15.41 13.83 16.64
CA LEU A 220 -14.56 14.85 16.00
C LEU A 220 -13.07 14.61 16.33
N GLY A 221 -12.75 14.34 17.59
CA GLY A 221 -11.38 14.01 18.00
C GLY A 221 -10.87 12.71 17.37
N LYS A 222 -11.73 11.68 17.30
CA LYS A 222 -11.40 10.42 16.65
C LYS A 222 -11.16 10.59 15.15
N TRP A 223 -11.96 11.40 14.46
CA TRP A 223 -11.75 11.69 13.05
C TRP A 223 -10.41 12.38 12.84
N ARG A 224 -10.13 13.46 13.57
CA ARG A 224 -8.84 14.16 13.50
C ARG A 224 -7.66 13.22 13.79
N ALA A 225 -7.74 12.38 14.82
CA ALA A 225 -6.66 11.44 15.15
C ALA A 225 -6.44 10.39 14.05
N ASN A 226 -7.52 9.83 13.49
CA ASN A 226 -7.42 8.87 12.39
C ASN A 226 -6.85 9.50 11.10
N ASP A 227 -7.14 10.77 10.84
CA ASP A 227 -6.57 11.50 9.70
C ASP A 227 -5.04 11.66 9.84
N GLN A 228 -4.56 11.98 11.06
CA GLN A 228 -3.12 12.05 11.33
C GLN A 228 -2.44 10.68 11.14
N ILE A 229 -3.01 9.61 11.72
CA ILE A 229 -2.47 8.23 11.57
C ILE A 229 -2.42 7.85 10.08
N TYR A 230 -3.45 8.20 9.31
CA TYR A 230 -3.48 7.95 7.87
C TYR A 230 -2.35 8.68 7.12
N MET A 231 -2.05 9.92 7.49
CA MET A 231 -0.93 10.67 6.91
C MET A 231 0.44 10.07 7.26
N GLU A 232 0.63 9.64 8.50
CA GLU A 232 1.84 8.94 8.94
C GLU A 232 2.03 7.62 8.19
N ASP A 233 0.96 6.85 8.00
CA ASP A 233 0.94 5.62 7.21
C ASP A 233 1.33 5.85 5.74
N ILE A 234 0.83 6.92 5.12
CA ILE A 234 1.21 7.29 3.75
C ILE A 234 2.69 7.64 3.69
N GLN A 235 3.19 8.45 4.63
CA GLN A 235 4.60 8.83 4.67
C GLN A 235 5.50 7.60 4.82
N PHE A 236 5.14 6.68 5.72
CA PHE A 236 5.87 5.43 5.92
C PHE A 236 5.85 4.56 4.66
N LYS A 237 4.69 4.40 4.03
CA LYS A 237 4.54 3.64 2.78
C LYS A 237 5.36 4.28 1.66
N LEU A 238 5.38 5.60 1.55
CA LEU A 238 6.17 6.32 0.55
C LEU A 238 7.66 6.03 0.71
N ILE A 239 8.18 6.09 1.94
CA ILE A 239 9.59 5.76 2.24
C ILE A 239 9.90 4.31 1.86
N LYS A 240 9.03 3.37 2.27
CA LYS A 240 9.21 1.94 1.98
C LYS A 240 9.19 1.66 0.47
N THR A 241 8.24 2.25 -0.26
CA THR A 241 8.09 2.07 -1.71
C THR A 241 9.26 2.71 -2.48
N LYS A 242 9.72 3.91 -2.09
CA LYS A 242 10.93 4.52 -2.66
C LYS A 242 12.19 3.69 -2.41
N ARG A 243 12.32 3.07 -1.24
CA ARG A 243 13.42 2.14 -0.97
C ARG A 243 13.35 0.91 -1.86
N LEU A 244 12.17 0.32 -2.02
CA LEU A 244 11.95 -0.81 -2.92
C LEU A 244 12.29 -0.46 -4.38
N GLN A 245 11.88 0.74 -4.82
CA GLN A 245 12.19 1.27 -6.15
C GLN A 245 13.70 1.36 -6.39
N ARG A 246 14.47 1.88 -5.42
CA ARG A 246 15.94 1.93 -5.51
C ARG A 246 16.58 0.55 -5.61
N LEU A 247 16.16 -0.40 -4.78
CA LEU A 247 16.68 -1.77 -4.82
C LEU A 247 16.41 -2.43 -6.18
N LYS A 248 15.19 -2.24 -6.73
CA LYS A 248 14.83 -2.75 -8.05
C LYS A 248 15.59 -2.05 -9.18
N GLN A 249 15.87 -0.76 -9.05
CA GLN A 249 16.70 -0.02 -9.99
C GLN A 249 18.17 -0.48 -9.95
N GLU A 250 18.71 -0.77 -8.77
CA GLU A 250 20.06 -1.34 -8.61
C GLU A 250 20.16 -2.74 -9.26
N GLU A 251 19.14 -3.57 -9.06
CA GLU A 251 19.00 -4.88 -9.73
C GLU A 251 18.97 -4.72 -11.26
N TYR A 252 18.14 -3.80 -11.76
CA TYR A 252 18.08 -3.48 -13.19
C TYR A 252 19.44 -3.02 -13.75
N ASN A 253 20.12 -2.10 -13.08
CA ASN A 253 21.42 -1.57 -13.50
C ASN A 253 22.48 -2.68 -13.51
N THR A 254 22.43 -3.61 -12.56
CA THR A 254 23.34 -4.76 -12.50
C THR A 254 23.13 -5.68 -13.70
N LEU A 255 21.88 -6.00 -14.02
CA LEU A 255 21.55 -6.81 -15.20
C LEU A 255 21.87 -6.08 -16.51
N GLU A 256 21.72 -4.75 -16.54
CA GLU A 256 22.11 -3.94 -17.69
C GLU A 256 23.62 -3.98 -17.93
N LEU A 257 24.43 -3.88 -16.87
CA LEU A 257 25.88 -4.03 -16.95
C LEU A 257 26.29 -5.44 -17.41
N GLU A 258 25.68 -6.50 -16.84
CA GLU A 258 25.93 -7.88 -17.27
C GLU A 258 25.56 -8.06 -18.75
N HIS A 259 24.40 -7.57 -19.16
CA HIS A 259 23.94 -7.63 -20.55
C HIS A 259 24.87 -6.85 -21.48
N GLY A 260 25.31 -5.65 -21.06
CA GLY A 260 26.26 -4.82 -21.80
C GLY A 260 27.61 -5.50 -22.00
N ASN A 261 28.15 -6.17 -20.97
CA ASN A 261 29.39 -6.94 -21.05
C ASN A 261 29.26 -8.12 -22.03
N ILE A 262 28.14 -8.86 -21.97
CA ILE A 262 27.88 -9.95 -22.91
C ILE A 262 27.74 -9.40 -24.33
N LEU A 263 27.01 -8.31 -24.53
CA LEU A 263 26.87 -7.68 -25.83
C LEU A 263 28.20 -7.17 -26.38
N SER A 264 29.05 -6.56 -25.56
CA SER A 264 30.41 -6.15 -25.97
C SER A 264 31.22 -7.35 -26.45
N ASN A 265 31.26 -8.42 -25.66
CA ASN A 265 31.94 -9.67 -26.02
C ASN A 265 31.37 -10.29 -27.32
N ILE A 266 30.06 -10.22 -27.52
CA ILE A 266 29.37 -10.71 -28.72
C ILE A 266 29.64 -9.79 -29.94
N VAL A 267 29.65 -8.48 -29.74
CA VAL A 267 29.89 -7.46 -30.78
C VAL A 267 31.34 -7.55 -31.28
N GLU A 268 32.31 -7.61 -30.37
CA GLU A 268 33.71 -7.90 -30.70
C GLU A 268 33.84 -9.22 -31.48
N LYS A 269 33.02 -10.22 -31.14
CA LYS A 269 33.02 -11.53 -31.82
C LYS A 269 32.16 -11.62 -33.09
N ARG A 270 31.43 -10.57 -33.53
CA ARG A 270 30.47 -10.60 -34.66
C ARG A 270 29.72 -11.94 -34.80
N VAL A 271 29.10 -12.35 -33.70
CA VAL A 271 28.66 -13.73 -33.44
C VAL A 271 27.73 -14.33 -34.50
N ARG A 272 26.79 -13.59 -35.10
CA ARG A 272 25.85 -14.22 -36.05
C ARG A 272 26.50 -14.64 -37.37
N VAL A 273 27.37 -13.78 -37.91
CA VAL A 273 28.12 -14.07 -39.14
C VAL A 273 29.21 -15.08 -38.82
N ARG A 274 29.97 -14.84 -37.75
CA ARG A 274 31.07 -15.71 -37.33
C ARG A 274 30.61 -17.10 -36.89
N ALA A 275 29.48 -17.25 -36.20
CA ALA A 275 28.94 -18.56 -35.84
C ALA A 275 28.46 -19.35 -37.06
N ARG A 276 27.96 -18.68 -38.11
CA ARG A 276 27.63 -19.32 -39.38
C ARG A 276 28.90 -19.77 -40.10
N GLU A 277 29.90 -18.90 -40.17
CA GLU A 277 31.23 -19.20 -40.74
C GLU A 277 31.92 -20.36 -40.01
N ILE A 278 31.93 -20.35 -38.67
CA ILE A 278 32.49 -21.43 -37.86
C ILE A 278 31.71 -22.73 -38.09
N ARG A 279 30.39 -22.69 -38.15
CA ARG A 279 29.58 -23.89 -38.41
C ARG A 279 29.85 -24.47 -39.80
N GLU A 280 30.03 -23.64 -40.81
CA GLU A 280 30.43 -24.08 -42.15
C GLU A 280 31.87 -24.60 -42.18
N ARG A 281 32.80 -23.94 -41.48
CA ARG A 281 34.20 -24.40 -41.36
C ARG A 281 34.32 -25.74 -40.64
N ILE A 282 33.56 -25.96 -39.57
CA ILE A 282 33.48 -27.26 -38.88
C ILE A 282 33.01 -28.35 -39.85
N LYS A 283 31.99 -28.08 -40.68
CA LYS A 283 31.53 -29.03 -41.70
C LYS A 283 32.60 -29.34 -42.75
N GLN A 284 33.36 -28.33 -43.18
CA GLN A 284 34.48 -28.51 -44.11
C GLN A 284 35.58 -29.36 -43.46
N LEU A 285 35.94 -29.07 -42.21
CA LEU A 285 36.91 -29.85 -41.44
C LEU A 285 36.46 -31.29 -41.27
N ASP A 286 35.17 -31.56 -41.06
CA ASP A 286 34.62 -32.91 -41.03
C ASP A 286 34.84 -33.66 -42.35
N ALA A 287 34.60 -33.00 -43.48
CA ALA A 287 34.87 -33.59 -44.80
C ALA A 287 36.38 -33.82 -45.02
N GLU A 288 37.24 -32.88 -44.62
CA GLU A 288 38.70 -32.99 -44.70
C GLU A 288 39.23 -34.14 -43.83
N ILE A 289 38.78 -34.25 -42.57
CA ILE A 289 39.15 -35.33 -41.64
C ILE A 289 38.73 -36.69 -42.20
N ASN A 290 37.50 -36.81 -42.73
CA ASN A 290 37.03 -38.03 -43.36
C ASN A 290 37.89 -38.42 -44.57
N LYS A 291 38.29 -37.45 -45.39
CA LYS A 291 39.20 -37.67 -46.53
C LYS A 291 40.59 -38.12 -46.07
N LEU A 292 41.16 -37.50 -45.04
CA LEU A 292 42.46 -37.87 -44.48
C LEU A 292 42.43 -39.26 -43.82
N HIS A 293 41.33 -39.62 -43.14
CA HIS A 293 41.11 -40.98 -42.64
C HIS A 293 41.07 -42.02 -43.76
N LEU A 294 40.35 -41.74 -44.85
CA LEU A 294 40.30 -42.62 -46.02
C LEU A 294 41.69 -42.75 -46.67
N LEU A 295 42.41 -41.64 -46.83
CA LEU A 295 43.75 -41.62 -47.39
C LEU A 295 44.73 -42.43 -46.52
N LYS A 296 44.64 -42.29 -45.19
CA LYS A 296 45.43 -43.08 -44.23
C LYS A 296 45.13 -44.57 -44.38
N LYS A 297 43.84 -44.95 -44.43
CA LYS A 297 43.42 -46.33 -44.60
C LYS A 297 44.00 -46.93 -45.89
N ASN A 298 43.94 -46.19 -46.99
CA ASN A 298 44.50 -46.61 -48.28
C ASN A 298 46.03 -46.75 -48.22
N MET A 299 46.75 -45.79 -47.64
CA MET A 299 48.22 -45.86 -47.50
C MET A 299 48.66 -46.99 -46.55
N VAL A 300 47.90 -47.27 -45.49
CA VAL A 300 48.17 -48.40 -44.59
C VAL A 300 47.94 -49.72 -45.33
N ALA A 301 46.86 -49.85 -46.09
CA ALA A 301 46.63 -51.05 -46.92
C ALA A 301 47.74 -51.24 -47.96
N GLU A 302 48.16 -50.17 -48.64
CA GLU A 302 49.26 -50.21 -49.61
C GLU A 302 50.60 -50.55 -48.94
N LYS A 303 50.85 -50.03 -47.74
CA LYS A 303 52.03 -50.39 -46.94
C LYS A 303 52.01 -51.89 -46.59
N THR A 304 50.91 -52.42 -46.09
CA THR A 304 50.78 -53.85 -45.73
C THR A 304 51.01 -54.74 -46.96
N GLN A 305 50.47 -54.38 -48.12
CA GLN A 305 50.73 -55.09 -49.37
C GLN A 305 52.21 -55.02 -49.76
N THR A 306 52.81 -53.84 -49.70
CA THR A 306 54.23 -53.65 -50.03
C THR A 306 55.14 -54.41 -49.06
N GLU A 307 54.77 -54.54 -47.77
CA GLU A 307 55.49 -55.36 -46.78
C GLU A 307 55.42 -56.86 -47.11
N GLN A 308 54.25 -57.35 -47.55
CA GLN A 308 54.08 -58.73 -48.02
C GLN A 308 54.94 -58.99 -49.27
N ASP A 309 54.91 -58.10 -50.26
CA ASP A 309 55.72 -58.21 -51.48
C ASP A 309 57.23 -58.25 -51.18
N VAL A 310 57.69 -57.48 -50.18
CA VAL A 310 59.10 -57.51 -49.72
C VAL A 310 59.44 -58.85 -49.08
N LEU A 311 58.57 -59.39 -48.23
CA LEU A 311 58.78 -60.68 -47.56
C LEU A 311 58.80 -61.82 -48.58
N GLU A 312 57.91 -61.80 -49.57
CA GLU A 312 57.84 -62.81 -50.62
C GLU A 312 59.08 -62.78 -51.52
N ARG A 313 59.52 -61.60 -51.97
CA ARG A 313 60.76 -61.46 -52.77
C ARG A 313 62.00 -61.87 -51.98
N LYS A 314 62.08 -61.56 -50.68
CA LYS A 314 63.15 -62.03 -49.79
C LYS A 314 63.13 -63.56 -49.61
N ARG A 315 61.95 -64.17 -49.53
CA ARG A 315 61.78 -65.63 -49.45
C ARG A 315 62.27 -66.32 -50.73
N VAL A 316 61.94 -65.77 -51.90
CA VAL A 316 62.45 -66.24 -53.20
C VAL A 316 63.98 -66.11 -53.29
N MET A 317 64.56 -64.99 -52.83
CA MET A 317 66.02 -64.83 -52.75
C MET A 317 66.70 -65.87 -51.84
N PHE A 318 66.04 -66.29 -50.75
CA PHE A 318 66.58 -67.28 -49.83
C PHE A 318 66.50 -68.71 -50.40
N LEU A 319 65.42 -69.04 -51.11
CA LEU A 319 65.23 -70.34 -51.76
C LEU A 319 66.23 -70.56 -52.91
N ASN A 320 66.52 -69.52 -53.71
CA ASN A 320 67.51 -69.58 -54.80
C ASN A 320 68.97 -69.64 -54.32
N LYS A 321 69.24 -69.57 -53.01
CA LYS A 321 70.60 -69.64 -52.46
C LYS A 321 71.10 -71.09 -52.28
N ASN A 322 70.21 -72.09 -52.41
CA ASN A 322 70.48 -73.50 -52.16
C ASN A 322 70.55 -74.38 -53.44
N THR A 323 70.53 -73.78 -54.63
CA THR A 323 70.63 -74.48 -55.92
C THR A 323 72.03 -74.39 -56.52
N THR A 324 72.56 -75.52 -57.00
CA THR A 324 73.96 -75.78 -57.37
C THR A 324 74.41 -75.26 -58.74
N ASP A 325 73.64 -74.38 -59.41
CA ASP A 325 73.93 -73.95 -60.80
C ASP A 325 74.16 -72.42 -60.90
N ILE A 326 75.43 -72.02 -60.88
CA ILE A 326 75.87 -70.66 -60.44
C ILE A 326 75.78 -69.58 -61.55
N SER A 327 75.58 -69.93 -62.82
CA SER A 327 75.74 -68.99 -63.96
C SER A 327 74.48 -68.19 -64.34
N LYS A 328 73.27 -68.79 -64.29
CA LYS A 328 71.99 -68.12 -64.67
C LYS A 328 71.29 -67.41 -63.50
N ASP A 329 71.70 -67.68 -62.26
CA ASP A 329 71.02 -67.18 -61.06
C ASP A 329 71.57 -65.83 -60.55
N ILE A 330 72.77 -65.42 -60.96
CA ILE A 330 73.39 -64.16 -60.50
C ILE A 330 72.57 -62.94 -60.95
N GLU A 331 72.09 -62.90 -62.21
CA GLU A 331 71.25 -61.82 -62.72
C GLU A 331 69.89 -61.76 -62.02
N ASN A 332 69.26 -62.92 -61.78
CA ASN A 332 67.99 -63.01 -61.06
C ASN A 332 68.11 -62.57 -59.59
N ILE A 333 69.18 -62.98 -58.90
CA ILE A 333 69.45 -62.59 -57.51
C ILE A 333 69.76 -61.08 -57.42
N LEU A 334 70.53 -60.53 -58.36
CA LEU A 334 70.81 -59.09 -58.44
C LEU A 334 69.55 -58.28 -58.75
N GLY A 335 68.69 -58.76 -59.64
CA GLY A 335 67.38 -58.17 -59.95
C GLY A 335 66.45 -58.15 -58.74
N LEU A 336 66.32 -59.28 -58.03
CA LEU A 336 65.53 -59.40 -56.80
C LEU A 336 66.08 -58.50 -55.67
N LYS A 337 67.41 -58.38 -55.55
CA LYS A 337 68.05 -57.48 -54.57
C LYS A 337 67.72 -56.02 -54.85
N LYS A 338 67.78 -55.60 -56.12
CA LYS A 338 67.39 -54.25 -56.57
C LYS A 338 65.91 -53.98 -56.31
N ASP A 339 65.05 -54.97 -56.56
CA ASP A 339 63.62 -54.93 -56.30
C ASP A 339 63.26 -54.79 -54.82
N VAL A 340 63.93 -55.54 -53.94
CA VAL A 340 63.79 -55.41 -52.49
C VAL A 340 64.27 -54.03 -52.01
N GLU A 341 65.32 -53.48 -52.63
CA GLU A 341 65.80 -52.12 -52.31
C GLU A 341 64.80 -51.03 -52.75
N ILE A 342 64.20 -51.16 -53.93
CA ILE A 342 63.15 -50.25 -54.44
C ILE A 342 61.93 -50.30 -53.53
N LEU A 343 61.44 -51.50 -53.18
CA LEU A 343 60.31 -51.66 -52.27
C LEU A 343 60.65 -51.15 -50.85
N GLY A 344 61.90 -51.32 -50.39
CA GLY A 344 62.39 -50.74 -49.15
C GLY A 344 62.37 -49.20 -49.15
N LYS A 345 62.74 -48.56 -50.27
CA LYS A 345 62.60 -47.11 -50.48
C LYS A 345 61.12 -46.69 -50.51
N LYS A 346 60.25 -47.47 -51.16
CA LYS A 346 58.79 -47.26 -51.19
C LYS A 346 58.19 -47.33 -49.77
N LEU A 347 58.56 -48.32 -48.96
CA LEU A 347 58.11 -48.45 -47.57
C LEU A 347 58.57 -47.29 -46.69
N LYS A 348 59.82 -46.82 -46.84
CA LYS A 348 60.31 -45.62 -46.14
C LYS A 348 59.51 -44.38 -46.55
N SER A 349 59.19 -44.23 -47.83
CA SER A 349 58.36 -43.15 -48.36
C SER A 349 56.92 -43.20 -47.84
N LEU A 350 56.28 -44.38 -47.86
CA LEU A 350 54.94 -44.61 -47.32
C LEU A 350 54.89 -44.33 -45.81
N ASN A 351 55.87 -44.78 -45.03
CA ASN A 351 55.95 -44.45 -43.60
C ASN A 351 56.08 -42.94 -43.35
N LYS A 352 56.85 -42.21 -44.17
CA LYS A 352 56.94 -40.75 -44.07
C LYS A 352 55.61 -40.08 -44.42
N SER A 353 54.93 -40.58 -45.45
CA SER A 353 53.64 -40.05 -45.92
C SER A 353 52.50 -40.32 -44.92
N ILE A 354 52.47 -41.51 -44.31
CA ILE A 354 51.53 -41.84 -43.22
C ILE A 354 51.75 -40.94 -42.02
N LYS A 355 53.01 -40.71 -41.61
CA LYS A 355 53.33 -39.79 -40.50
C LYS A 355 52.91 -38.34 -40.78
N LEU A 356 53.13 -37.86 -42.00
CA LEU A 356 52.68 -36.52 -42.41
C LEU A 356 51.14 -36.41 -42.38
N ASN A 357 50.44 -37.39 -42.95
CA ASN A 357 48.97 -37.43 -42.90
C ASN A 357 48.45 -37.54 -41.45
N ASP A 358 49.11 -38.30 -40.58
CA ASP A 358 48.75 -38.37 -39.16
C ASP A 358 48.91 -37.02 -38.45
N HIS A 359 49.96 -36.27 -38.78
CA HIS A 359 50.14 -34.92 -38.26
C HIS A 359 49.07 -33.94 -38.75
N ASP A 360 48.76 -33.98 -40.05
CA ASP A 360 47.69 -33.16 -40.65
C ASP A 360 46.33 -33.50 -40.04
N LEU A 361 46.02 -34.80 -39.87
CA LEU A 361 44.81 -35.27 -39.23
C LEU A 361 44.69 -34.75 -37.79
N GLN A 362 45.74 -34.88 -36.98
CA GLN A 362 45.76 -34.36 -35.60
C GLN A 362 45.54 -32.85 -35.57
N THR A 363 46.16 -32.10 -36.48
CA THR A 363 46.03 -30.64 -36.57
C THR A 363 44.60 -30.24 -36.91
N ARG A 364 43.97 -30.91 -37.89
CA ARG A 364 42.57 -30.65 -38.28
C ARG A 364 41.56 -31.05 -37.21
N VAL A 365 41.80 -32.16 -36.50
CA VAL A 365 40.98 -32.58 -35.36
C VAL A 365 41.04 -31.55 -34.24
N LYS A 366 42.24 -31.02 -33.93
CA LYS A 366 42.42 -29.98 -32.93
C LYS A 366 41.73 -28.67 -33.35
N GLU A 367 41.92 -28.22 -34.59
CA GLU A 367 41.23 -27.04 -35.15
C GLU A 367 39.70 -27.17 -35.04
N LYS A 368 39.16 -28.36 -35.32
CA LYS A 368 37.72 -28.64 -35.17
C LYS A 368 37.27 -28.57 -33.71
N GLN A 369 38.05 -29.10 -32.77
CA GLN A 369 37.73 -29.05 -31.35
C GLN A 369 37.71 -27.61 -30.83
N ASP A 370 38.74 -26.83 -31.15
CA ASP A 370 38.87 -25.43 -30.74
C ASP A 370 37.68 -24.60 -31.29
N LEU A 371 37.37 -24.74 -32.59
CA LEU A 371 36.21 -24.09 -33.21
C LEU A 371 34.86 -24.55 -32.62
N GLY A 372 34.76 -25.82 -32.23
CA GLY A 372 33.57 -26.37 -31.57
C GLY A 372 33.33 -25.75 -30.20
N GLN A 373 34.42 -25.52 -29.44
CA GLN A 373 34.37 -24.84 -28.15
C GLN A 373 33.94 -23.38 -28.32
N ASP A 374 34.58 -22.64 -29.24
CA ASP A 374 34.23 -21.24 -29.56
C ASP A 374 32.75 -21.08 -29.94
N TYR A 375 32.24 -22.01 -30.75
CA TYR A 375 30.84 -22.02 -31.17
C TYR A 375 29.88 -22.22 -29.99
N ASN A 376 30.21 -23.14 -29.07
CA ASN A 376 29.39 -23.41 -27.89
C ASN A 376 29.40 -22.23 -26.91
N GLU A 377 30.55 -21.60 -26.69
CA GLU A 377 30.67 -20.40 -25.87
C GLU A 377 29.82 -19.25 -26.44
N MET A 378 29.90 -19.01 -27.76
CA MET A 378 29.08 -18.00 -28.43
C MET A 378 27.57 -18.29 -28.32
N ARG A 379 27.17 -19.55 -28.45
CA ARG A 379 25.76 -19.96 -28.31
C ARG A 379 25.27 -19.74 -26.88
N SER A 380 26.07 -20.12 -25.88
CA SER A 380 25.75 -19.93 -24.46
C SER A 380 25.60 -18.44 -24.13
N ALA A 381 26.56 -17.60 -24.55
CA ALA A 381 26.51 -16.16 -24.37
C ALA A 381 25.27 -15.52 -25.02
N THR A 382 24.90 -15.96 -26.23
CA THR A 382 23.69 -15.48 -26.91
C THR A 382 22.42 -15.88 -26.16
N SER A 383 22.36 -17.11 -25.63
CA SER A 383 21.23 -17.57 -24.83
C SER A 383 21.08 -16.76 -23.53
N ARG A 384 22.19 -16.51 -22.81
CA ARG A 384 22.18 -15.69 -21.59
C ARG A 384 21.80 -14.24 -21.90
N SER A 385 22.27 -13.67 -23.01
CA SER A 385 21.87 -12.31 -23.45
C SER A 385 20.36 -12.21 -23.66
N ASN A 386 19.73 -13.18 -24.33
CA ASN A 386 18.28 -13.19 -24.52
C ASN A 386 17.52 -13.29 -23.18
N GLN A 387 18.02 -14.13 -22.26
CA GLN A 387 17.44 -14.26 -20.92
C GLN A 387 17.53 -12.95 -20.13
N LEU A 388 18.69 -12.31 -20.12
CA LEU A 388 18.91 -11.02 -19.47
C LEU A 388 18.00 -9.92 -20.05
N ALA A 389 17.82 -9.90 -21.37
CA ALA A 389 16.91 -8.95 -22.02
C ALA A 389 15.46 -9.13 -21.56
N PHE A 390 15.02 -10.38 -21.37
CA PHE A 390 13.70 -10.70 -20.80
C PHE A 390 13.59 -10.25 -19.34
N GLU A 391 14.55 -10.65 -18.49
CA GLU A 391 14.60 -10.27 -17.07
C GLU A 391 14.57 -8.74 -16.88
N ARG A 392 15.33 -8.00 -17.70
CA ARG A 392 15.31 -6.52 -17.71
C ARG A 392 13.95 -5.95 -18.09
N THR A 393 13.25 -6.57 -19.04
CA THR A 393 11.93 -6.09 -19.48
C THR A 393 10.90 -6.26 -18.37
N GLU A 394 10.92 -7.40 -17.67
CA GLU A 394 10.04 -7.64 -16.53
C GLU A 394 10.34 -6.70 -15.36
N LEU A 395 11.62 -6.51 -15.01
CA LEU A 395 12.01 -5.55 -13.96
C LEU A 395 11.66 -4.11 -14.33
N SER A 396 11.77 -3.73 -15.61
CA SER A 396 11.35 -2.40 -16.06
C SER A 396 9.85 -2.18 -15.86
N LYS A 397 9.03 -3.21 -16.07
CA LYS A 397 7.58 -3.14 -15.79
C LYS A 397 7.32 -3.03 -14.29
N GLU A 398 8.00 -3.83 -13.46
CA GLU A 398 7.89 -3.75 -12.00
C GLU A 398 8.24 -2.35 -11.49
N ILE A 399 9.35 -1.77 -11.97
CA ILE A 399 9.76 -0.40 -11.61
C ILE A 399 8.71 0.63 -12.04
N SER A 400 8.10 0.48 -13.22
CA SER A 400 7.02 1.36 -13.68
C SER A 400 5.82 1.34 -12.71
N ILE A 401 5.35 0.15 -12.33
CA ILE A 401 4.25 -0.03 -11.38
C ILE A 401 4.61 0.59 -10.02
N ILE A 402 5.84 0.41 -9.56
CA ILE A 402 6.32 1.01 -8.31
C ILE A 402 6.32 2.54 -8.41
N ASN A 403 6.76 3.11 -9.55
CA ASN A 403 6.75 4.55 -9.79
C ASN A 403 5.33 5.13 -9.80
N GLU A 404 4.37 4.45 -10.45
CA GLU A 404 2.96 4.82 -10.42
C GLU A 404 2.45 4.85 -8.96
N LYS A 405 2.79 3.83 -8.17
CA LYS A 405 2.41 3.78 -6.74
C LYS A 405 3.05 4.91 -5.93
N ILE A 406 4.30 5.27 -6.21
CA ILE A 406 4.96 6.42 -5.58
C ILE A 406 4.20 7.69 -5.92
N GLN A 407 3.86 7.91 -7.19
CA GLN A 407 3.15 9.09 -7.66
C GLN A 407 1.76 9.22 -7.03
N GLU A 408 1.02 8.10 -6.88
CA GLU A 408 -0.24 8.07 -6.14
C GLU A 408 -0.08 8.53 -4.69
N LEU A 409 0.88 7.94 -3.97
CA LEU A 409 1.15 8.26 -2.56
C LEU A 409 1.61 9.71 -2.37
N GLU A 410 2.48 10.20 -3.26
CA GLU A 410 2.91 11.60 -3.28
C GLU A 410 1.74 12.53 -3.53
N THR A 411 0.87 12.20 -4.49
CA THR A 411 -0.32 13.02 -4.77
C THR A 411 -1.21 13.17 -3.54
N ILE A 412 -1.42 12.10 -2.78
CA ILE A 412 -2.19 12.18 -1.53
C ILE A 412 -1.46 13.05 -0.50
N PHE A 413 -0.16 12.80 -0.29
CA PHE A 413 0.63 13.51 0.71
C PHE A 413 0.75 15.01 0.39
N TYR A 414 1.05 15.37 -0.86
CA TYR A 414 1.14 16.76 -1.32
C TYR A 414 -0.18 17.49 -1.16
N ARG A 415 -1.33 16.89 -1.50
CA ARG A 415 -2.63 17.56 -1.33
C ARG A 415 -2.93 17.97 0.11
N LYS A 416 -2.35 17.27 1.08
CA LYS A 416 -2.54 17.52 2.52
C LYS A 416 -1.47 18.44 3.12
N THR A 417 -0.31 18.54 2.50
CA THR A 417 0.85 19.30 3.02
C THR A 417 1.18 20.54 2.20
N ASP A 418 0.59 20.69 1.01
CA ASP A 418 0.77 21.85 0.15
C ASP A 418 0.08 23.09 0.71
N LYS A 419 0.85 24.18 0.86
CA LYS A 419 0.38 25.43 1.45
C LYS A 419 -0.73 26.09 0.63
N HIS A 420 -0.70 25.99 -0.70
CA HIS A 420 -1.75 26.55 -1.54
C HIS A 420 -3.05 25.76 -1.39
N LYS A 421 -2.98 24.43 -1.25
CA LYS A 421 -4.15 23.60 -0.97
C LYS A 421 -4.74 23.86 0.41
N LEU A 422 -3.89 24.08 1.42
CA LEU A 422 -4.33 24.49 2.74
C LEU A 422 -5.01 25.86 2.74
N ALA A 423 -4.47 26.82 1.97
CA ALA A 423 -5.11 28.13 1.79
C ALA A 423 -6.47 28.03 1.07
N GLN A 424 -6.59 27.21 0.01
CA GLN A 424 -7.88 26.98 -0.65
C GLN A 424 -8.93 26.39 0.29
N ALA A 425 -8.55 25.38 1.08
CA ALA A 425 -9.44 24.78 2.07
C ALA A 425 -9.83 25.79 3.17
N PHE A 426 -8.92 26.68 3.54
CA PHE A 426 -9.19 27.78 4.47
C PHE A 426 -10.24 28.75 3.93
N ASP A 427 -10.10 29.20 2.67
CA ASP A 427 -11.07 30.09 2.02
C ASP A 427 -12.46 29.45 1.94
N GLU A 428 -12.53 28.14 1.68
CA GLU A 428 -13.80 27.37 1.68
C GLU A 428 -14.44 27.34 3.07
N VAL A 429 -13.63 27.15 4.12
CA VAL A 429 -14.11 27.19 5.51
C VAL A 429 -14.62 28.60 5.84
N GLN A 430 -13.88 29.66 5.51
CA GLN A 430 -14.33 31.03 5.76
C GLN A 430 -15.68 31.33 5.09
N LYS A 431 -15.83 30.99 3.81
CA LYS A 431 -17.11 31.15 3.09
C LYS A 431 -18.25 30.37 3.73
N SER A 432 -18.02 29.11 4.12
CA SER A 432 -19.06 28.29 4.75
C SER A 432 -19.47 28.82 6.12
N LEU A 433 -18.54 29.43 6.87
CA LEU A 433 -18.82 30.06 8.16
C LEU A 433 -19.58 31.38 7.97
N GLU A 434 -19.26 32.17 6.95
CA GLU A 434 -19.99 33.39 6.59
C GLU A 434 -21.43 33.11 6.11
N GLU A 435 -21.65 32.05 5.34
CA GLU A 435 -22.98 31.63 4.86
C GLU A 435 -23.88 31.04 5.96
N SER A 436 -23.30 30.67 7.10
CA SER A 436 -24.02 30.07 8.24
C SER A 436 -24.44 31.10 9.31
N GLN A 437 -24.00 32.35 9.18
CA GLN A 437 -24.42 33.50 10.01
C GLN A 437 -25.64 34.20 9.39
#